data_AF-A0A518CMH9-F1
#
_entry.id   AF-A0A518CMH9-F1
#
_cell.length_a   1.000
_cell.length_b   1.000
_cell.length_c   1.000
_cell.angle_alpha   90.00
_cell.angle_beta   90.00
_cell.angle_gamma   90.00
#
_symmetry.space_group_name_H-M   'P 1'
#
loop_
_entity.id
_entity.type
_entity.pdbx_description
1 polymer ?
#
loop_
_entity_poly.entity_id
_entity_poly.type
_entity_poly.pdbx_seq_one_letter_code
_entity_poly.pdbx_strand_id
1 'polypeptide(L)'
;MLRNGIQASDRILHWNSLGMRSVVATAIASLLLGVSLSGCSSKEEVDSSRTNSVDNKGVAKLKESQSIAPEEALRHLVENFQTEPELVWNALPASFQESLQNQQQMLAKRIDPTAWQQMNRLLGQLSQLFEKHRDDILDAQDEQPLPMLGRMNASQLDYLQGILKSLSSAPFADLEKLQNREFRELWMALAPQLFKPVSSPISSENTKSTSETEPEPETLPILTDYFARLSRIDVSLVERQGDKAILKLVDPQVPDEPSEIEFVLVEGKWIPASWNESWPLWMGRTKLVLDQFANYLNGFALAQSRQIQELEDRLMQLNTIDDHDEFVVAWQGSMQELNARLPVASRFSVPTKIDAQPARQPLEEIDIQSTAVIVISRPLSKAEIKTYSALILELSQYPEVAVLLPPEVDQQQTRFRLMPVPDVEAVSKNIGFGTVEKIDSATNQILVVLPSENTGQ
;
A
#
# COMPACT_ATOMS: atom_id res chain seq x y z
N MET A 1 28.94 26.88 -5.75
CA MET A 1 29.06 25.82 -4.72
C MET A 1 27.91 25.80 -3.71
N LEU A 2 26.76 26.45 -3.98
CA LEU A 2 25.54 26.36 -3.15
C LEU A 2 24.30 26.21 -4.06
N ARG A 3 24.25 25.15 -4.88
CA ARG A 3 23.09 24.89 -5.76
C ARG A 3 22.74 23.40 -5.96
N ASN A 4 23.40 22.48 -5.26
CA ASN A 4 23.22 21.03 -5.46
C ASN A 4 22.47 20.32 -4.31
N GLY A 5 21.87 21.06 -3.37
CA GLY A 5 21.21 20.49 -2.19
C GLY A 5 19.70 20.24 -2.30
N ILE A 6 19.04 20.70 -3.37
CA ILE A 6 17.56 20.66 -3.47
C ILE A 6 17.06 19.51 -4.38
N GLN A 7 17.96 18.79 -5.07
CA GLN A 7 17.57 17.69 -5.98
C GLN A 7 17.46 16.30 -5.31
N ALA A 8 17.84 16.15 -4.05
CA ALA A 8 17.81 14.85 -3.36
C ALA A 8 16.49 14.59 -2.62
N SER A 9 15.77 15.63 -2.18
CA SER A 9 14.50 15.50 -1.43
C SER A 9 13.28 15.22 -2.32
N ASP A 10 13.30 15.64 -3.59
CA ASP A 10 12.19 15.41 -4.54
C ASP A 10 12.11 13.96 -5.05
N ARG A 11 13.16 13.15 -4.86
CA ARG A 11 13.22 11.77 -5.40
C ARG A 11 12.54 10.70 -4.53
N ILE A 12 12.19 11.03 -3.29
CA ILE A 12 11.57 10.08 -2.33
C ILE A 12 10.03 10.07 -2.44
N LEU A 13 9.42 11.08 -3.08
CA LEU A 13 7.96 11.28 -3.11
C LEU A 13 7.21 10.68 -4.33
N HIS A 14 7.89 10.00 -5.25
CA HIS A 14 7.31 9.56 -6.53
C HIS A 14 6.72 8.11 -6.58
N TRP A 15 6.52 7.46 -5.44
CA TRP A 15 6.46 5.98 -5.37
C TRP A 15 5.11 5.28 -5.65
N ASN A 16 3.97 5.94 -5.83
CA ASN A 16 2.67 5.24 -5.75
C ASN A 16 1.61 5.43 -6.86
N SER A 17 1.93 6.01 -8.02
CA SER A 17 0.94 6.14 -9.11
C SER A 17 0.98 4.99 -10.13
N LEU A 18 0.20 3.91 -9.94
CA LEU A 18 -0.22 2.97 -11.00
C LEU A 18 -1.36 2.05 -10.53
N GLY A 19 -2.58 2.27 -11.06
CA GLY A 19 -3.88 1.73 -10.62
C GLY A 19 -4.13 0.21 -10.70
N MET A 20 -3.07 -0.59 -10.85
CA MET A 20 -3.16 -2.06 -10.73
C MET A 20 -1.99 -2.65 -9.93
N ARG A 21 -0.83 -1.97 -9.92
CA ARG A 21 0.23 -2.17 -8.92
C ARG A 21 -0.28 -1.84 -7.51
N SER A 22 -1.09 -0.79 -7.40
CA SER A 22 -1.70 -0.38 -6.13
C SER A 22 -2.65 -1.43 -5.58
N VAL A 23 -3.57 -2.06 -6.32
CA VAL A 23 -4.62 -2.85 -5.64
C VAL A 23 -4.08 -4.11 -4.95
N VAL A 24 -3.15 -4.86 -5.56
CA VAL A 24 -2.57 -6.05 -4.93
C VAL A 24 -1.46 -5.69 -3.95
N ALA A 25 -0.57 -4.75 -4.29
CA ALA A 25 0.46 -4.30 -3.36
C ALA A 25 -0.09 -3.45 -2.21
N THR A 26 -1.24 -2.77 -2.38
CA THR A 26 -1.97 -2.04 -1.32
C THR A 26 -2.97 -2.94 -0.63
N ALA A 27 -3.53 -4.00 -1.23
CA ALA A 27 -4.28 -5.00 -0.47
C ALA A 27 -3.32 -5.79 0.43
N ILE A 28 -2.15 -6.20 -0.10
CA ILE A 28 -1.06 -6.81 0.65
C ILE A 28 -0.50 -5.77 1.62
N ALA A 29 -0.04 -4.58 1.23
CA ALA A 29 0.47 -3.56 2.16
C ALA A 29 -0.57 -3.00 3.15
N SER A 30 -1.88 -2.97 2.84
CA SER A 30 -2.93 -2.59 3.81
C SER A 30 -3.28 -3.75 4.74
N LEU A 31 -3.13 -5.01 4.30
CA LEU A 31 -3.11 -6.18 5.19
C LEU A 31 -1.80 -6.26 6.00
N LEU A 32 -0.71 -5.64 5.54
CA LEU A 32 0.63 -5.87 6.07
C LEU A 32 1.22 -4.72 6.90
N LEU A 33 1.03 -3.44 6.58
CA LEU A 33 1.76 -2.34 7.23
C LEU A 33 1.04 -0.98 7.15
N GLY A 34 0.44 -0.57 8.27
CA GLY A 34 0.27 0.84 8.64
C GLY A 34 1.55 1.41 9.27
N VAL A 35 2.72 1.19 8.66
CA VAL A 35 4.01 1.70 9.15
C VAL A 35 4.73 2.44 8.03
N SER A 36 4.22 3.62 7.71
CA SER A 36 4.99 4.66 7.03
C SER A 36 5.10 5.81 8.02
N LEU A 37 6.22 5.90 8.73
CA LEU A 37 6.57 7.09 9.50
C LEU A 37 6.94 8.19 8.50
N SER A 38 5.96 9.01 8.12
CA SER A 38 6.21 10.32 7.51
C SER A 38 6.38 11.33 8.65
N GLY A 39 7.49 12.07 8.64
CA GLY A 39 7.98 12.83 9.79
C GLY A 39 7.19 14.09 10.13
N CYS A 40 6.97 14.30 11.43
CA CYS A 40 6.53 15.57 11.99
C CYS A 40 7.75 16.40 12.43
N SER A 41 7.90 17.61 11.90
CA SER A 41 8.67 18.69 12.52
C SER A 41 8.06 20.03 12.17
N SER A 42 7.20 20.56 13.04
CA SER A 42 7.07 22.01 13.24
C SER A 42 6.68 22.29 14.69
N LYS A 43 7.60 22.91 15.41
CA LYS A 43 7.41 23.49 16.75
C LYS A 43 6.46 24.68 16.65
N GLU A 44 5.36 24.65 17.39
CA GLU A 44 4.63 25.85 17.80
C GLU A 44 4.61 25.90 19.35
N GLU A 45 5.26 26.91 19.91
CA GLU A 45 5.19 27.22 21.34
C GLU A 45 3.78 27.71 21.68
N VAL A 46 3.02 26.90 22.43
CA VAL A 46 1.74 27.33 23.02
C VAL A 46 1.93 27.57 24.51
N ASP A 47 1.85 28.84 24.87
CA ASP A 47 1.92 29.40 26.21
C ASP A 47 0.72 28.93 27.06
N SER A 48 1.01 28.24 28.16
CA SER A 48 0.02 27.63 29.05
C SER A 48 -0.52 28.64 30.06
N SER A 49 -1.82 28.95 30.01
CA SER A 49 -2.54 29.60 31.10
C SER A 49 -4.06 29.47 30.97
N ARG A 50 -4.64 28.42 31.57
CA ARG A 50 -5.92 28.48 32.30
C ARG A 50 -6.30 27.15 32.94
N THR A 51 -6.19 27.12 34.26
CA THR A 51 -6.73 26.11 35.17
C THR A 51 -8.25 26.23 35.29
N ASN A 52 -8.98 25.12 35.15
CA ASN A 52 -10.29 24.94 35.76
C ASN A 52 -10.34 23.57 36.47
N SER A 53 -10.42 23.65 37.80
CA SER A 53 -10.63 22.53 38.71
C SER A 53 -12.10 22.14 38.70
N VAL A 54 -12.42 20.90 38.31
CA VAL A 54 -13.72 20.27 38.55
C VAL A 54 -13.48 19.04 39.40
N ASP A 55 -13.95 19.11 40.64
CA ASP A 55 -14.01 17.99 41.59
C ASP A 55 -14.92 16.88 41.03
N ASN A 56 -14.33 15.73 40.72
CA ASN A 56 -15.09 14.52 40.43
C ASN A 56 -14.70 13.41 41.43
N LYS A 57 -15.51 13.27 42.47
CA LYS A 57 -15.38 12.20 43.48
C LYS A 57 -16.05 10.94 42.96
N GLY A 58 -15.26 9.86 42.87
CA GLY A 58 -15.77 8.49 42.96
C GLY A 58 -15.67 7.66 41.68
N VAL A 59 -14.47 7.45 41.16
CA VAL A 59 -14.18 6.28 40.33
C VAL A 59 -13.31 5.33 41.13
N ALA A 60 -13.80 4.11 41.32
CA ALA A 60 -13.08 3.04 41.98
C ALA A 60 -11.71 2.86 41.31
N LYS A 61 -10.67 2.89 42.13
CA LYS A 61 -9.27 2.71 41.77
C LYS A 61 -9.09 1.32 41.14
N LEU A 62 -9.28 1.23 39.82
CA LEU A 62 -8.81 0.11 39.02
C LEU A 62 -7.32 -0.02 39.34
N LYS A 63 -6.91 -1.22 39.78
CA LYS A 63 -5.50 -1.55 39.96
C LYS A 63 -4.77 -1.13 38.69
N GLU A 64 -3.92 -0.12 38.79
CA GLU A 64 -2.93 0.22 37.77
C GLU A 64 -2.19 -1.07 37.44
N SER A 65 -2.54 -1.72 36.34
CA SER A 65 -1.67 -2.70 35.74
C SER A 65 -0.37 -1.95 35.48
N GLN A 66 0.74 -2.42 36.06
CA GLN A 66 2.05 -1.82 35.82
C GLN A 66 2.31 -1.81 34.32
N SER A 67 2.04 -0.67 33.69
CA SER A 67 2.29 -0.44 32.28
C SER A 67 3.80 -0.33 32.10
N ILE A 68 4.34 -1.15 31.20
CA ILE A 68 5.75 -1.13 30.81
C ILE A 68 6.08 0.30 30.35
N ALA A 69 7.29 0.78 30.64
CA ALA A 69 7.70 2.11 30.21
C ALA A 69 7.66 2.21 28.66
N PRO A 70 7.19 3.32 28.07
CA PRO A 70 6.99 3.43 26.62
C PRO A 70 8.27 3.16 25.82
N GLU A 71 9.41 3.67 26.29
CA GLU A 71 10.71 3.47 25.68
C GLU A 71 11.18 2.00 25.73
N GLU A 72 10.90 1.29 26.83
CA GLU A 72 11.25 -0.12 26.99
C GLU A 72 10.36 -1.01 26.11
N ALA A 73 9.07 -0.71 26.05
CA ALA A 73 8.13 -1.41 25.18
C ALA A 73 8.49 -1.26 23.70
N LEU A 74 8.82 -0.04 23.25
CA LEU A 74 9.21 0.21 21.87
C LEU A 74 10.58 -0.40 21.55
N ARG A 75 11.56 -0.27 22.45
CA ARG A 75 12.89 -0.88 22.26
C ARG A 75 12.79 -2.40 22.13
N HIS A 76 12.04 -3.05 23.03
CA HIS A 76 11.81 -4.49 22.96
C HIS A 76 11.16 -4.91 21.64
N LEU A 77 10.18 -4.16 21.15
CA LEU A 77 9.55 -4.42 19.86
C LEU A 77 10.57 -4.28 18.71
N VAL A 78 11.29 -3.16 18.66
CA VAL A 78 12.25 -2.84 17.58
C VAL A 78 13.40 -3.83 17.51
N GLU A 79 13.93 -4.27 18.65
CA GLU A 79 15.03 -5.24 18.72
C GLU A 79 14.62 -6.65 18.26
N ASN A 80 13.36 -7.03 18.47
CA ASN A 80 12.95 -8.43 18.37
C ASN A 80 11.87 -8.71 17.31
N PHE A 81 11.25 -7.70 16.67
CA PHE A 81 10.12 -7.95 15.75
C PHE A 81 10.47 -8.86 14.55
N GLN A 82 11.75 -8.91 14.15
CA GLN A 82 12.20 -9.78 13.06
C GLN A 82 12.28 -11.25 13.47
N THR A 83 12.69 -11.53 14.71
CA THR A 83 12.83 -12.89 15.25
C THR A 83 11.57 -13.36 15.95
N GLU A 84 10.76 -12.43 16.46
CA GLU A 84 9.55 -12.67 17.24
C GLU A 84 8.39 -11.86 16.65
N PRO A 85 7.83 -12.27 15.49
CA PRO A 85 6.74 -11.55 14.83
C PRO A 85 5.47 -11.43 15.68
N GLU A 86 5.33 -12.28 16.69
CA GLU A 86 4.24 -12.22 17.67
C GLU A 86 4.26 -10.92 18.48
N LEU A 87 5.42 -10.32 18.68
CA LEU A 87 5.55 -9.06 19.42
C LEU A 87 4.81 -7.93 18.73
N VAL A 88 4.83 -7.88 17.39
CA VAL A 88 4.08 -6.88 16.61
C VAL A 88 2.59 -7.02 16.87
N TRP A 89 2.07 -8.25 16.82
CA TRP A 89 0.67 -8.52 17.11
C TRP A 89 0.31 -8.14 18.55
N ASN A 90 1.13 -8.57 19.51
CA ASN A 90 0.91 -8.32 20.93
C ASN A 90 1.10 -6.85 21.32
N ALA A 91 1.77 -6.04 20.49
CA ALA A 91 1.90 -4.60 20.67
C ALA A 91 0.64 -3.83 20.23
N LEU A 92 -0.21 -4.42 19.39
CA LEU A 92 -1.46 -3.77 18.99
C LEU A 92 -2.49 -3.78 20.13
N PRO A 93 -3.26 -2.70 20.33
CA PRO A 93 -4.45 -2.69 21.17
C PRO A 93 -5.46 -3.77 20.74
N ALA A 94 -6.27 -4.26 21.67
CA ALA A 94 -7.27 -5.29 21.39
C ALA A 94 -8.32 -4.80 20.37
N SER A 95 -8.73 -3.53 20.42
CA SER A 95 -9.64 -2.94 19.42
C SER A 95 -9.04 -2.91 18.01
N PHE A 96 -7.72 -2.80 17.88
CA PHE A 96 -7.03 -2.82 16.59
C PHE A 96 -6.97 -4.26 16.06
N GLN A 97 -6.63 -5.20 16.93
CA GLN A 97 -6.65 -6.63 16.63
C GLN A 97 -8.05 -7.08 16.16
N GLU A 98 -9.11 -6.65 16.85
CA GLU A 98 -10.50 -6.92 16.47
C GLU A 98 -10.86 -6.30 15.11
N SER A 99 -10.39 -5.08 14.84
CA SER A 99 -10.60 -4.42 13.55
C SER A 99 -10.00 -5.26 12.41
N LEU A 100 -8.76 -5.72 12.55
CA LEU A 100 -8.09 -6.58 11.56
C LEU A 100 -8.82 -7.91 11.38
N GLN A 101 -9.25 -8.54 12.48
CA GLN A 101 -10.08 -9.74 12.45
C GLN A 101 -11.36 -9.53 11.64
N ASN A 102 -12.06 -8.41 11.88
CA ASN A 102 -13.30 -8.09 11.20
C ASN A 102 -13.09 -7.88 9.69
N GLN A 103 -11.99 -7.21 9.29
CA GLN A 103 -11.65 -7.04 7.86
C GLN A 103 -11.40 -8.38 7.18
N GLN A 104 -10.63 -9.24 7.83
CA GLN A 104 -10.33 -10.56 7.30
C GLN A 104 -11.59 -11.42 7.16
N GLN A 105 -12.44 -11.47 8.19
CA GLN A 105 -13.69 -12.24 8.12
C GLN A 105 -14.64 -11.69 7.05
N MET A 106 -14.71 -10.36 6.91
CA MET A 106 -15.51 -9.73 5.86
C MET A 106 -15.03 -10.14 4.48
N LEU A 107 -13.72 -10.07 4.23
CA LEU A 107 -13.12 -10.49 2.97
C LEU A 107 -13.44 -11.97 2.68
N ALA A 108 -13.15 -12.85 3.64
CA ALA A 108 -13.32 -14.29 3.47
C ALA A 108 -14.80 -14.69 3.23
N LYS A 109 -15.77 -13.94 3.77
CA LYS A 109 -17.20 -14.16 3.51
C LYS A 109 -17.67 -13.67 2.13
N ARG A 110 -16.93 -12.76 1.51
CA ARG A 110 -17.30 -12.15 0.22
C ARG A 110 -16.69 -12.84 -0.98
N ILE A 111 -15.57 -13.51 -0.81
CA ILE A 111 -14.89 -14.22 -1.90
C ILE A 111 -15.67 -15.50 -2.24
N ASP A 112 -15.87 -15.74 -3.54
CA ASP A 112 -16.41 -17.00 -4.06
C ASP A 112 -15.39 -18.15 -3.86
N PRO A 113 -15.82 -19.31 -3.33
CA PRO A 113 -14.91 -20.44 -3.09
C PRO A 113 -14.14 -20.91 -4.33
N THR A 114 -14.78 -20.90 -5.50
CA THR A 114 -14.15 -21.32 -6.76
C THR A 114 -13.08 -20.32 -7.17
N ALA A 115 -13.40 -19.02 -7.07
CA ALA A 115 -12.46 -17.94 -7.36
C ALA A 115 -11.22 -17.99 -6.45
N TRP A 116 -11.43 -18.23 -5.14
CA TRP A 116 -10.34 -18.40 -4.18
C TRP A 116 -9.45 -19.58 -4.51
N GLN A 117 -10.05 -20.74 -4.80
CA GLN A 117 -9.31 -21.96 -5.13
C GLN A 117 -8.47 -21.79 -6.40
N GLN A 118 -9.01 -21.13 -7.43
CA GLN A 118 -8.28 -20.81 -8.66
C GLN A 118 -7.07 -19.91 -8.36
N MET A 119 -7.26 -18.83 -7.61
CA MET A 119 -6.16 -17.94 -7.22
C MET A 119 -5.07 -18.70 -6.45
N ASN A 120 -5.44 -19.52 -5.47
CA ASN A 120 -4.45 -20.26 -4.68
C ASN A 120 -3.66 -21.29 -5.50
N ARG A 121 -4.29 -21.94 -6.49
CA ARG A 121 -3.58 -22.83 -7.41
C ARG A 121 -2.55 -22.07 -8.24
N LEU A 122 -2.93 -20.92 -8.79
CA LEU A 122 -2.01 -20.03 -9.52
C LEU A 122 -0.84 -19.57 -8.63
N LEU A 123 -1.11 -19.09 -7.42
CA LEU A 123 -0.07 -18.66 -6.48
C LEU A 123 0.89 -19.81 -6.13
N GLY A 124 0.34 -21.01 -5.92
CA GLY A 124 1.13 -22.20 -5.63
C GLY A 124 2.03 -22.63 -6.80
N GLN A 125 1.49 -22.63 -8.02
CA GLN A 125 2.27 -22.94 -9.23
C GLN A 125 3.37 -21.91 -9.50
N LEU A 126 3.08 -20.62 -9.28
CA LEU A 126 4.05 -19.55 -9.44
C LEU A 126 5.16 -19.65 -8.37
N SER A 127 4.79 -19.95 -7.12
CA SER A 127 5.77 -20.19 -6.06
C SER A 127 6.70 -21.37 -6.38
N GLN A 128 6.15 -22.48 -6.89
CA GLN A 128 6.93 -23.63 -7.34
C GLN A 128 7.86 -23.29 -8.51
N LEU A 129 7.38 -22.47 -9.45
CA LEU A 129 8.16 -21.99 -10.58
C LEU A 129 9.36 -21.17 -10.14
N PHE A 130 9.14 -20.23 -9.21
CA PHE A 130 10.24 -19.43 -8.66
C PHE A 130 11.20 -20.26 -7.81
N GLU A 131 10.72 -21.30 -7.13
CA GLU A 131 11.57 -22.23 -6.37
C GLU A 131 12.45 -23.07 -7.29
N LYS A 132 11.87 -23.63 -8.37
CA LYS A 132 12.56 -24.56 -9.28
C LYS A 132 13.47 -23.83 -10.27
N HIS A 133 12.99 -22.75 -10.87
CA HIS A 133 13.65 -22.05 -11.99
C HIS A 133 14.21 -20.68 -11.58
N ARG A 134 14.60 -20.55 -10.32
CA ARG A 134 15.10 -19.29 -9.75
C ARG A 134 16.18 -18.67 -10.62
N ASP A 135 17.25 -19.41 -10.88
CA ASP A 135 18.43 -18.90 -11.57
C ASP A 135 18.12 -18.66 -13.06
N ASP A 136 17.34 -19.54 -13.69
CA ASP A 136 16.90 -19.36 -15.08
C ASP A 136 16.04 -18.09 -15.27
N ILE A 137 15.17 -17.76 -14.31
CA ILE A 137 14.37 -16.52 -14.33
C ILE A 137 15.27 -15.30 -14.14
N LEU A 138 16.28 -15.39 -13.28
CA LEU A 138 17.25 -14.31 -13.04
C LEU A 138 18.11 -14.02 -14.26
N ASP A 139 18.38 -15.03 -15.10
CA ASP A 139 19.10 -14.86 -16.36
C ASP A 139 18.16 -14.33 -17.46
N ALA A 140 16.92 -14.82 -17.53
CA ALA A 140 15.97 -14.43 -18.59
C ALA A 140 15.44 -12.99 -18.47
N GLN A 141 15.41 -12.42 -17.26
CA GLN A 141 14.85 -11.08 -17.00
C GLN A 141 15.66 -9.92 -17.60
N ASP A 142 16.91 -10.15 -18.01
CA ASP A 142 17.72 -9.12 -18.66
C ASP A 142 17.12 -8.73 -20.01
N GLU A 143 16.57 -9.71 -20.73
CA GLU A 143 15.92 -9.50 -22.03
C GLU A 143 14.42 -9.19 -21.90
N GLN A 144 13.73 -9.83 -20.95
CA GLN A 144 12.30 -9.64 -20.70
C GLN A 144 12.03 -9.57 -19.19
N PRO A 145 12.02 -8.36 -18.60
CA PRO A 145 11.73 -8.22 -17.18
C PRO A 145 10.30 -8.67 -16.87
N LEU A 146 10.08 -9.08 -15.62
CA LEU A 146 8.77 -9.50 -15.17
C LEU A 146 7.75 -8.37 -15.34
N PRO A 147 6.59 -8.64 -15.97
CA PRO A 147 5.52 -7.66 -16.11
C PRO A 147 5.17 -7.09 -14.74
N MET A 148 5.07 -5.76 -14.66
CA MET A 148 4.78 -5.00 -13.44
C MET A 148 5.83 -5.04 -12.33
N LEU A 149 6.66 -6.07 -12.21
CA LEU A 149 7.69 -6.20 -11.16
C LEU A 149 9.08 -5.72 -11.59
N GLY A 150 9.34 -5.63 -12.89
CA GLY A 150 10.64 -5.21 -13.41
C GLY A 150 11.71 -6.28 -13.26
N ARG A 151 12.97 -5.86 -13.17
CA ARG A 151 14.11 -6.75 -12.86
C ARG A 151 14.19 -6.91 -11.35
N MET A 152 14.43 -8.14 -10.91
CA MET A 152 14.62 -8.50 -9.50
C MET A 152 15.97 -9.17 -9.30
N ASN A 153 16.65 -8.85 -8.20
CA ASN A 153 17.79 -9.64 -7.78
C ASN A 153 17.35 -10.96 -7.13
N ALA A 154 18.32 -11.83 -6.89
CA ALA A 154 18.11 -13.16 -6.35
C ALA A 154 17.33 -13.16 -5.01
N SER A 155 17.67 -12.23 -4.11
CA SER A 155 17.02 -12.10 -2.81
C SER A 155 15.60 -11.53 -2.90
N GLN A 156 15.32 -10.66 -3.86
CA GLN A 156 13.96 -10.17 -4.15
C GLN A 156 13.06 -11.30 -4.65
N LEU A 157 13.58 -12.14 -5.53
CA LEU A 157 12.86 -13.30 -6.05
C LEU A 157 12.58 -14.30 -4.93
N ASP A 158 13.56 -14.57 -4.05
CA ASP A 158 13.38 -15.43 -2.86
C ASP A 158 12.33 -14.89 -1.89
N TYR A 159 12.33 -13.57 -1.65
CA TYR A 159 11.34 -12.91 -0.80
C TYR A 159 9.93 -13.06 -1.38
N LEU A 160 9.77 -12.77 -2.67
CA LEU A 160 8.49 -12.91 -3.36
C LEU A 160 8.01 -14.37 -3.37
N GLN A 161 8.91 -15.32 -3.68
CA GLN A 161 8.63 -16.75 -3.63
C GLN A 161 8.14 -17.18 -2.24
N GLY A 162 8.79 -16.70 -1.17
CA GLY A 162 8.39 -16.96 0.21
C GLY A 162 6.98 -16.46 0.53
N ILE A 163 6.64 -15.23 0.13
CA ILE A 163 5.28 -14.68 0.30
C ILE A 163 4.25 -15.51 -0.47
N LEU A 164 4.51 -15.78 -1.76
CA LEU A 164 3.61 -16.58 -2.59
C LEU A 164 3.36 -17.96 -1.97
N LYS A 165 4.44 -18.60 -1.48
CA LYS A 165 4.38 -19.90 -0.80
C LYS A 165 3.51 -19.84 0.45
N SER A 166 3.68 -18.83 1.29
CA SER A 166 2.87 -18.63 2.50
C SER A 166 1.40 -18.43 2.14
N LEU A 167 1.09 -17.59 1.16
CA LEU A 167 -0.28 -17.30 0.74
C LEU A 167 -0.96 -18.49 0.04
N SER A 168 -0.21 -19.32 -0.69
CA SER A 168 -0.74 -20.53 -1.34
C SER A 168 -0.78 -21.75 -0.41
N SER A 169 -0.39 -21.60 0.86
CA SER A 169 -0.36 -22.67 1.85
C SER A 169 -1.43 -22.47 2.92
N ALA A 170 -1.70 -23.50 3.73
CA ALA A 170 -2.54 -23.32 4.90
C ALA A 170 -1.89 -22.32 5.88
N PRO A 171 -2.65 -21.41 6.51
CA PRO A 171 -4.11 -21.38 6.54
C PRO A 171 -4.77 -20.59 5.40
N PHE A 172 -4.01 -19.85 4.58
CA PHE A 172 -4.52 -18.94 3.55
C PHE A 172 -5.19 -19.66 2.37
N ALA A 173 -4.67 -20.81 1.96
CA ALA A 173 -5.20 -21.57 0.83
C ALA A 173 -6.65 -22.07 1.02
N ASP A 174 -7.11 -22.12 2.27
CA ASP A 174 -8.38 -22.72 2.67
C ASP A 174 -9.34 -21.62 3.11
N LEU A 175 -10.37 -21.35 2.29
CA LEU A 175 -11.32 -20.28 2.54
C LEU A 175 -12.10 -20.48 3.83
N GLU A 176 -12.43 -21.73 4.18
CA GLU A 176 -13.14 -22.04 5.41
C GLU A 176 -12.26 -21.77 6.63
N LYS A 177 -10.97 -22.12 6.55
CA LYS A 177 -10.00 -21.76 7.59
C LYS A 177 -9.83 -20.25 7.70
N LEU A 178 -9.76 -19.53 6.57
CA LEU A 178 -9.74 -18.08 6.62
C LEU A 178 -10.97 -17.55 7.36
N GLN A 179 -12.18 -17.94 6.98
CA GLN A 179 -13.41 -17.43 7.60
C GLN A 179 -13.49 -17.61 9.12
N ASN A 180 -12.91 -18.69 9.65
CA ASN A 180 -13.11 -19.10 11.04
C ASN A 180 -11.87 -18.94 11.94
N ARG A 181 -10.68 -18.75 11.39
CA ARG A 181 -9.46 -18.60 12.20
C ARG A 181 -9.29 -17.20 12.76
N GLU A 182 -8.60 -17.15 13.88
CA GLU A 182 -8.11 -15.88 14.41
C GLU A 182 -7.04 -15.29 13.48
N PHE A 183 -7.11 -14.00 13.24
CA PHE A 183 -6.18 -13.25 12.40
C PHE A 183 -4.76 -13.37 12.94
N ARG A 184 -4.59 -13.50 14.26
CA ARG A 184 -3.29 -13.78 14.88
C ARG A 184 -2.62 -15.01 14.27
N GLU A 185 -3.36 -16.10 14.06
CA GLU A 185 -2.78 -17.30 13.47
C GLU A 185 -2.34 -17.08 12.01
N LEU A 186 -3.12 -16.29 11.26
CA LEU A 186 -2.78 -15.90 9.89
C LEU A 186 -1.52 -15.03 9.88
N TRP A 187 -1.47 -14.03 10.77
CA TRP A 187 -0.31 -13.18 10.96
C TRP A 187 0.95 -14.02 11.25
N MET A 188 0.87 -14.97 12.18
CA MET A 188 2.00 -15.84 12.52
C MET A 188 2.45 -16.73 11.37
N ALA A 189 1.56 -17.08 10.43
CA ALA A 189 1.91 -17.85 9.24
C ALA A 189 2.59 -17.01 8.13
N LEU A 190 2.35 -15.69 8.11
CA LEU A 190 2.85 -14.78 7.07
C LEU A 190 4.05 -13.96 7.52
N ALA A 191 4.02 -13.44 8.74
CA ALA A 191 5.00 -12.51 9.28
C ALA A 191 6.47 -12.98 9.18
N PRO A 192 6.81 -14.26 9.36
CA PRO A 192 8.20 -14.71 9.17
C PRO A 192 8.75 -14.44 7.77
N GLN A 193 7.91 -14.47 6.73
CA GLN A 193 8.34 -14.15 5.36
C GLN A 193 8.48 -12.64 5.16
N LEU A 194 7.63 -11.84 5.80
CA LEU A 194 7.65 -10.38 5.69
C LEU A 194 8.87 -9.76 6.35
N PHE A 195 9.24 -10.29 7.51
CA PHE A 195 10.38 -9.81 8.28
C PHE A 195 11.67 -10.57 7.97
N LYS A 196 11.64 -11.51 7.01
CA LYS A 196 12.84 -12.22 6.60
C LYS A 196 13.86 -11.20 6.09
N PRO A 197 15.03 -11.05 6.73
CA PRO A 197 16.04 -10.13 6.25
C PRO A 197 16.50 -10.63 4.89
N VAL A 198 16.26 -9.83 3.85
CA VAL A 198 16.92 -10.03 2.57
C VAL A 198 18.39 -9.73 2.84
N SER A 199 19.18 -10.79 2.86
CA SER A 199 20.64 -10.69 2.89
C SER A 199 21.05 -10.15 1.54
N SER A 200 20.95 -8.84 1.35
CA SER A 200 21.55 -8.20 0.19
C SER A 200 23.06 -8.27 0.41
N PRO A 201 23.83 -8.92 -0.47
CA PRO A 201 25.28 -8.82 -0.46
C PRO A 201 25.65 -7.42 -0.95
N ILE A 202 25.26 -6.38 -0.21
CA ILE A 202 25.78 -5.03 -0.40
C ILE A 202 27.24 -5.13 0.02
N SER A 203 28.04 -5.32 -1.01
CA SER A 203 29.48 -5.45 -0.96
C SER A 203 30.04 -4.15 -0.39
N SER A 204 30.25 -4.12 0.92
CA SER A 204 30.90 -3.03 1.64
C SER A 204 32.42 -3.07 1.53
N GLU A 205 33.00 -3.95 0.70
CA GLU A 205 34.45 -4.04 0.53
C GLU A 205 34.84 -4.18 -0.96
N ASN A 206 35.49 -3.14 -1.51
CA ASN A 206 36.43 -3.18 -2.65
C ASN A 206 36.03 -2.87 -4.11
N THR A 207 34.92 -2.21 -4.44
CA THR A 207 34.79 -1.59 -5.78
C THR A 207 35.32 -0.16 -5.81
N LYS A 208 36.66 -0.04 -5.98
CA LYS A 208 37.30 1.21 -6.42
C LYS A 208 36.74 1.60 -7.80
N SER A 209 35.81 2.54 -7.78
CA SER A 209 35.62 3.64 -8.73
C SER A 209 36.31 3.48 -10.10
N THR A 210 35.60 2.93 -11.07
CA THR A 210 35.73 3.37 -12.48
C THR A 210 34.41 3.98 -12.89
N SER A 211 34.48 5.26 -13.22
CA SER A 211 33.40 6.16 -13.56
C SER A 211 32.76 5.82 -14.90
N GLU A 212 31.57 5.24 -14.88
CA GLU A 212 30.56 5.44 -15.91
C GLU A 212 29.21 5.18 -15.24
N THR A 213 28.47 6.27 -14.99
CA THR A 213 27.21 6.28 -14.25
C THR A 213 26.11 5.71 -15.14
N GLU A 214 26.02 4.40 -15.26
CA GLU A 214 24.74 3.77 -15.61
C GLU A 214 23.78 4.02 -14.43
N PRO A 215 22.54 4.49 -14.68
CA PRO A 215 21.54 4.59 -13.63
C PRO A 215 21.29 3.19 -13.09
N GLU A 216 21.55 2.97 -11.80
CA GLU A 216 21.15 1.73 -11.14
C GLU A 216 19.68 1.47 -11.48
N PRO A 217 19.35 0.27 -12.00
CA PRO A 217 17.96 -0.06 -12.29
C PRO A 217 17.17 0.14 -11.00
N GLU A 218 16.01 0.80 -11.12
CA GLU A 218 15.06 1.04 -10.03
C GLU A 218 14.57 -0.30 -9.46
N THR A 219 15.40 -0.93 -8.63
CA THR A 219 15.04 -2.14 -7.90
C THR A 219 14.04 -1.72 -6.82
N LEU A 220 12.96 -2.49 -6.67
CA LEU A 220 11.99 -2.28 -5.59
C LEU A 220 12.73 -2.18 -4.24
N PRO A 221 12.61 -1.07 -3.49
CA PRO A 221 13.08 -0.98 -2.12
C PRO A 221 12.23 -1.98 -1.36
N ILE A 222 12.85 -3.11 -1.09
CA ILE A 222 12.18 -4.17 -0.39
C ILE A 222 11.96 -3.64 1.03
N LEU A 223 10.77 -3.88 1.58
CA LEU A 223 10.43 -3.59 2.98
C LEU A 223 11.49 -4.08 3.98
N THR A 224 12.32 -5.05 3.57
CA THR A 224 13.41 -5.61 4.36
C THR A 224 14.51 -4.62 4.72
N ASP A 225 14.88 -3.70 3.83
CA ASP A 225 15.92 -2.70 4.15
C ASP A 225 15.39 -1.72 5.20
N TYR A 226 14.11 -1.37 5.09
CA TYR A 226 13.41 -0.57 6.08
C TYR A 226 13.37 -1.26 7.44
N PHE A 227 12.98 -2.55 7.49
CA PHE A 227 12.96 -3.31 8.74
C PHE A 227 14.35 -3.51 9.35
N ALA A 228 15.36 -3.79 8.53
CA ALA A 228 16.74 -3.87 9.00
C ALA A 228 17.21 -2.55 9.62
N ARG A 229 16.82 -1.41 9.02
CA ARG A 229 17.05 -0.08 9.61
C ARG A 229 16.32 0.11 10.92
N LEU A 230 15.03 -0.22 10.97
CA LEU A 230 14.21 -0.09 12.17
C LEU A 230 14.88 -0.77 13.37
N SER A 231 15.37 -2.00 13.21
CA SER A 231 16.01 -2.78 14.28
C SER A 231 17.24 -2.13 14.93
N ARG A 232 17.79 -1.07 14.34
CA ARG A 232 18.98 -0.37 14.82
C ARG A 232 18.69 1.01 15.40
N ILE A 233 17.42 1.42 15.41
CA ILE A 233 17.01 2.73 15.93
C ILE A 233 17.22 2.76 17.44
N ASP A 234 17.93 3.79 17.92
CA ASP A 234 18.02 4.08 19.35
C ASP A 234 16.76 4.83 19.81
N VAL A 235 16.21 4.39 20.94
CA VAL A 235 14.95 4.88 21.50
C VAL A 235 15.21 5.44 22.89
N SER A 236 14.88 6.72 23.07
CA SER A 236 15.01 7.43 24.35
C SER A 236 13.73 8.18 24.70
N LEU A 237 13.41 8.24 25.99
CA LEU A 237 12.28 9.00 26.51
C LEU A 237 12.65 10.49 26.59
N VAL A 238 11.86 11.35 25.95
CA VAL A 238 11.97 12.82 26.08
C VAL A 238 11.07 13.31 27.20
N GLU A 239 9.80 12.93 27.15
CA GLU A 239 8.78 13.41 28.07
C GLU A 239 7.72 12.34 28.32
N ARG A 240 7.14 12.30 29.53
CA ARG A 240 6.00 11.45 29.87
C ARG A 240 4.99 12.22 30.69
N GLN A 241 3.73 12.20 30.25
CA GLN A 241 2.60 12.82 30.92
C GLN A 241 1.42 11.84 30.97
N GLY A 242 1.31 11.08 32.06
CA GLY A 242 0.24 10.09 32.24
C GLY A 242 0.25 9.03 31.13
N ASP A 243 -0.81 9.04 30.32
CA ASP A 243 -1.04 8.13 29.19
C ASP A 243 -0.45 8.63 27.86
N LYS A 244 0.40 9.67 27.92
CA LYS A 244 1.15 10.21 26.78
C LYS A 244 2.65 10.18 27.03
N ALA A 245 3.44 9.98 25.99
CA ALA A 245 4.89 10.07 26.03
C ALA A 245 5.45 10.60 24.71
N ILE A 246 6.52 11.38 24.76
CA ILE A 246 7.29 11.76 23.58
C ILE A 246 8.59 10.95 23.61
N LEU A 247 8.79 10.15 22.56
CA LEU A 247 9.99 9.34 22.38
C LEU A 247 10.85 9.97 21.28
N LYS A 248 12.16 10.00 21.49
CA LYS A 248 13.16 10.38 20.50
C LYS A 248 13.77 9.12 19.89
N LEU A 249 13.66 9.02 18.58
CA LEU A 249 14.16 7.94 17.75
C LEU A 249 15.37 8.46 16.96
N VAL A 250 16.51 7.77 17.06
CA VAL A 250 17.74 8.11 16.35
C VAL A 250 18.11 6.98 15.39
N ASP A 251 18.07 7.27 14.08
CA ASP A 251 18.56 6.35 13.05
C ASP A 251 20.09 6.45 12.98
N PRO A 252 20.85 5.35 13.19
CA PRO A 252 22.30 5.40 13.16
C PRO A 252 22.87 5.75 11.77
N GLN A 253 22.10 5.64 10.69
CA GLN A 253 22.52 6.08 9.36
C GLN A 253 22.41 7.59 9.18
N VAL A 254 21.55 8.26 9.97
CA VAL A 254 21.32 9.71 9.92
C VAL A 254 21.22 10.26 11.35
N PRO A 255 22.30 10.19 12.15
CA PRO A 255 22.26 10.50 13.58
C PRO A 255 21.93 11.96 13.89
N ASP A 256 22.17 12.86 12.92
CA ASP A 256 21.94 14.30 13.04
C ASP A 256 20.47 14.71 12.81
N GLU A 257 19.59 13.77 12.42
CA GLU A 257 18.17 14.00 12.16
C GLU A 257 17.27 13.14 13.08
N PRO A 258 17.28 13.38 14.41
CA PRO A 258 16.42 12.63 15.32
C PRO A 258 14.94 12.97 15.08
N SER A 259 14.09 11.95 15.21
CA SER A 259 12.64 12.12 15.13
C SER A 259 12.02 12.05 16.53
N GLU A 260 11.26 13.07 16.91
CA GLU A 260 10.44 13.06 18.13
C GLU A 260 9.02 12.65 17.75
N ILE A 261 8.51 11.58 18.35
CA ILE A 261 7.20 11.00 18.04
C ILE A 261 6.39 10.92 19.33
N GLU A 262 5.16 11.43 19.28
CA GLU A 262 4.19 11.29 20.38
C GLU A 262 3.58 9.87 20.36
N PHE A 263 3.56 9.25 21.53
CA PHE A 263 2.94 7.96 21.82
C PHE A 263 1.82 8.15 22.84
N VAL A 264 0.77 7.35 22.69
CA VAL A 264 -0.40 7.30 23.56
C VAL A 264 -0.59 5.88 24.07
N LEU A 265 -1.03 5.75 25.32
CA LEU A 265 -1.38 4.47 25.93
C LEU A 265 -2.84 4.14 25.62
N VAL A 266 -3.06 3.15 24.76
CA VAL A 266 -4.39 2.66 24.38
C VAL A 266 -4.51 1.21 24.80
N GLU A 267 -5.47 0.91 25.68
CA GLU A 267 -5.74 -0.45 26.18
C GLU A 267 -4.49 -1.14 26.76
N GLY A 268 -3.63 -0.36 27.42
CA GLY A 268 -2.38 -0.86 28.02
C GLY A 268 -1.24 -1.08 27.03
N LYS A 269 -1.37 -0.58 25.79
CA LYS A 269 -0.34 -0.64 24.74
C LYS A 269 0.08 0.76 24.32
N TRP A 270 1.39 0.99 24.21
CA TRP A 270 1.92 2.24 23.68
C TRP A 270 1.93 2.18 22.16
N ILE A 271 1.23 3.11 21.52
CA ILE A 271 1.20 3.26 20.06
C ILE A 271 1.46 4.72 19.67
N PRO A 272 1.97 5.00 18.45
CA PRO A 272 2.07 6.37 17.97
C PRO A 272 0.70 7.07 17.99
N ALA A 273 0.65 8.33 18.43
CA ALA A 273 -0.59 9.11 18.49
C ALA A 273 -1.28 9.18 17.12
N SER A 274 -0.51 9.39 16.06
CA SER A 274 -0.98 9.42 14.68
C SER A 274 -1.65 8.13 14.22
N TRP A 275 -1.24 6.97 14.75
CA TRP A 275 -1.89 5.69 14.45
C TRP A 275 -3.26 5.63 15.09
N ASN A 276 -3.40 6.07 16.34
CA ASN A 276 -4.68 6.10 17.02
C ASN A 276 -5.72 6.95 16.27
N GLU A 277 -5.29 8.11 15.78
CA GLU A 277 -6.13 9.03 15.02
C GLU A 277 -6.46 8.50 13.61
N SER A 278 -5.48 7.90 12.94
CA SER A 278 -5.62 7.43 11.55
C SER A 278 -6.23 6.05 11.42
N TRP A 279 -6.25 5.25 12.49
CA TRP A 279 -6.70 3.86 12.46
C TRP A 279 -8.10 3.68 11.87
N PRO A 280 -9.13 4.45 12.28
CA PRO A 280 -10.47 4.32 11.70
C PRO A 280 -10.49 4.59 10.18
N LEU A 281 -9.72 5.57 9.71
CA LEU A 281 -9.59 5.86 8.29
C LEU A 281 -8.92 4.69 7.55
N TRP A 282 -7.79 4.19 8.06
CA TRP A 282 -7.07 3.08 7.45
C TRP A 282 -7.96 1.84 7.36
N MET A 283 -8.73 1.54 8.41
CA MET A 283 -9.67 0.41 8.40
C MET A 283 -10.84 0.64 7.43
N GLY A 284 -11.34 1.87 7.29
CA GLY A 284 -12.33 2.25 6.29
C GLY A 284 -11.82 2.08 4.86
N ARG A 285 -10.60 2.54 4.57
CA ARG A 285 -9.95 2.38 3.27
C ARG A 285 -9.66 0.91 2.97
N THR A 286 -9.11 0.20 3.94
CA THR A 286 -8.84 -1.25 3.83
C THR A 286 -10.12 -1.99 3.49
N LYS A 287 -11.23 -1.71 4.17
CA LYS A 287 -12.54 -2.28 3.85
C LYS A 287 -12.93 -2.07 2.39
N LEU A 288 -12.80 -0.85 1.87
CA LEU A 288 -13.12 -0.54 0.48
C LEU A 288 -12.23 -1.31 -0.51
N VAL A 289 -10.92 -1.35 -0.25
CA VAL A 289 -9.96 -2.09 -1.07
C VAL A 289 -10.27 -3.58 -1.06
N LEU A 290 -10.57 -4.16 0.11
CA LEU A 290 -10.92 -5.57 0.27
C LEU A 290 -12.25 -5.90 -0.42
N ASP A 291 -13.25 -5.03 -0.34
CA ASP A 291 -14.52 -5.17 -1.07
C ASP A 291 -14.31 -5.12 -2.58
N GLN A 292 -13.50 -4.18 -3.08
CA GLN A 292 -13.15 -4.08 -4.50
C GLN A 292 -12.37 -5.31 -4.96
N PHE A 293 -11.41 -5.78 -4.16
CA PHE A 293 -10.64 -6.98 -4.44
C PHE A 293 -11.54 -8.21 -4.50
N ALA A 294 -12.44 -8.41 -3.54
CA ALA A 294 -13.38 -9.53 -3.56
C ALA A 294 -14.28 -9.50 -4.80
N ASN A 295 -14.85 -8.33 -5.13
CA ASN A 295 -15.69 -8.17 -6.31
C ASN A 295 -14.90 -8.42 -7.61
N TYR A 296 -13.68 -7.90 -7.69
CA TYR A 296 -12.79 -8.12 -8.82
C TYR A 296 -12.44 -9.60 -8.95
N LEU A 297 -12.03 -10.25 -7.87
CA LEU A 297 -11.64 -11.66 -7.87
C LEU A 297 -12.81 -12.54 -8.30
N ASN A 298 -13.99 -12.33 -7.73
CA ASN A 298 -15.20 -13.09 -8.08
C ASN A 298 -15.57 -12.88 -9.55
N GLY A 299 -15.60 -11.62 -10.01
CA GLY A 299 -15.93 -11.29 -11.39
C GLY A 299 -14.90 -11.82 -12.39
N PHE A 300 -13.62 -11.65 -12.09
CA PHE A 300 -12.50 -12.09 -12.91
C PHE A 300 -12.45 -13.61 -13.01
N ALA A 301 -12.50 -14.32 -11.89
CA ALA A 301 -12.49 -15.78 -11.89
C ALA A 301 -13.65 -16.39 -12.68
N LEU A 302 -14.86 -15.85 -12.52
CA LEU A 302 -16.03 -16.35 -13.24
C LEU A 302 -15.98 -16.01 -14.74
N ALA A 303 -15.62 -14.76 -15.08
CA ALA A 303 -15.60 -14.31 -16.47
C ALA A 303 -14.39 -14.80 -17.27
N GLN A 304 -13.26 -15.03 -16.60
CA GLN A 304 -11.96 -15.36 -17.19
C GLN A 304 -11.42 -16.73 -16.75
N SER A 305 -12.29 -17.63 -16.27
CA SER A 305 -11.92 -18.99 -15.88
C SER A 305 -11.06 -19.70 -16.92
N ARG A 306 -11.38 -19.54 -18.21
CA ARG A 306 -10.58 -20.07 -19.32
C ARG A 306 -9.18 -19.46 -19.38
N GLN A 307 -9.05 -18.14 -19.25
CA GLN A 307 -7.74 -17.47 -19.27
C GLN A 307 -6.88 -17.85 -18.06
N ILE A 308 -7.52 -18.00 -16.90
CA ILE A 308 -6.87 -18.51 -15.68
C ILE A 308 -6.35 -19.92 -15.92
N GLN A 309 -7.17 -20.81 -16.49
CA GLN A 309 -6.75 -22.17 -16.81
C GLN A 309 -5.61 -22.20 -17.83
N GLU A 310 -5.67 -21.38 -18.88
CA GLU A 310 -4.57 -21.25 -19.85
C GLU A 310 -3.26 -20.79 -19.17
N LEU A 311 -3.35 -19.87 -18.19
CA LEU A 311 -2.20 -19.44 -17.40
C LEU A 311 -1.69 -20.57 -16.48
N GLU A 312 -2.58 -21.29 -15.80
CA GLU A 312 -2.23 -22.45 -14.97
C GLU A 312 -1.52 -23.53 -15.79
N ASP A 313 -2.05 -23.88 -16.96
CA ASP A 313 -1.47 -24.87 -17.86
C ASP A 313 -0.08 -24.44 -18.33
N ARG A 314 0.10 -23.14 -18.60
CA ARG A 314 1.39 -22.59 -19.01
C ARG A 314 2.43 -22.57 -17.89
N LEU A 315 2.04 -22.19 -16.68
CA LEU A 315 2.91 -22.28 -15.50
C LEU A 315 3.30 -23.74 -15.23
N MET A 316 2.38 -24.68 -15.43
CA MET A 316 2.67 -26.11 -15.33
C MET A 316 3.66 -26.57 -16.40
N GLN A 317 3.50 -26.15 -17.66
CA GLN A 317 4.45 -26.47 -18.74
C GLN A 317 5.85 -25.93 -18.44
N LEU A 318 5.96 -24.66 -18.03
CA LEU A 318 7.24 -24.07 -17.64
C LEU A 318 7.91 -24.87 -16.52
N ASN A 319 7.14 -25.28 -15.50
CA ASN A 319 7.61 -26.12 -14.40
C ASN A 319 8.07 -27.54 -14.81
N THR A 320 7.73 -28.02 -16.02
CA THR A 320 8.16 -29.34 -16.51
C THR A 320 9.43 -29.28 -17.36
N ILE A 321 9.85 -28.09 -17.77
CA ILE A 321 11.11 -27.92 -18.49
C ILE A 321 12.24 -28.07 -17.47
N ASP A 322 13.27 -28.86 -17.78
CA ASP A 322 14.47 -29.00 -16.93
C ASP A 322 15.71 -28.40 -17.60
N ASP A 323 15.67 -28.20 -18.92
CA ASP A 323 16.74 -27.58 -19.68
C ASP A 323 16.67 -26.05 -19.60
N HIS A 324 17.81 -25.43 -19.29
CA HIS A 324 17.93 -23.99 -19.08
C HIS A 324 17.55 -23.18 -20.33
N ASP A 325 18.12 -23.53 -21.49
CA ASP A 325 17.91 -22.76 -22.73
C ASP A 325 16.45 -22.88 -23.20
N GLU A 326 15.86 -24.08 -23.11
CA GLU A 326 14.44 -24.30 -23.40
C GLU A 326 13.54 -23.49 -22.45
N PHE A 327 13.89 -23.44 -21.15
CA PHE A 327 13.13 -22.68 -20.16
C PHE A 327 13.17 -21.18 -20.46
N VAL A 328 14.36 -20.61 -20.68
CA VAL A 328 14.52 -19.17 -20.94
C VAL A 328 13.68 -18.74 -22.13
N VAL A 329 13.74 -19.49 -23.24
CA VAL A 329 12.93 -19.21 -24.44
C VAL A 329 11.42 -19.30 -24.14
N ALA A 330 10.98 -20.35 -23.44
CA ALA A 330 9.59 -20.53 -23.09
C ALA A 330 9.08 -19.44 -22.13
N TRP A 331 9.89 -19.05 -21.15
CA TRP A 331 9.63 -17.99 -20.19
C TRP A 331 9.46 -16.64 -20.89
N GLN A 332 10.41 -16.26 -21.74
CA GLN A 332 10.36 -15.01 -22.50
C GLN A 332 9.12 -14.94 -23.39
N GLY A 333 8.80 -16.02 -24.12
CA GLY A 333 7.58 -16.10 -24.91
C GLY A 333 6.31 -15.96 -24.05
N SER A 334 6.35 -16.46 -22.81
CA SER A 334 5.26 -16.31 -21.82
C SER A 334 5.09 -14.89 -21.34
N MET A 335 6.19 -14.21 -21.01
CA MET A 335 6.17 -12.82 -20.57
C MET A 335 5.77 -11.88 -21.71
N GLN A 336 6.19 -12.15 -22.95
CA GLN A 336 5.79 -11.36 -24.12
C GLN A 336 4.28 -11.44 -24.36
N GLU A 337 3.71 -12.64 -24.29
CA GLU A 337 2.26 -12.81 -24.44
C GLU A 337 1.49 -12.15 -23.30
N LEU A 338 1.95 -12.32 -22.05
CA LEU A 338 1.35 -11.66 -20.90
C LEU A 338 1.39 -10.13 -21.06
N ASN A 339 2.53 -9.57 -21.46
CA ASN A 339 2.70 -8.14 -21.76
C ASN A 339 1.83 -7.64 -22.91
N ALA A 340 1.45 -8.50 -23.86
CA ALA A 340 0.53 -8.18 -24.94
C ALA A 340 -0.94 -8.23 -24.50
N ARG A 341 -1.29 -9.10 -23.54
CA ARG A 341 -2.64 -9.24 -22.97
C ARG A 341 -2.96 -8.19 -21.91
N LEU A 342 -1.96 -7.66 -21.20
CA LEU A 342 -2.16 -6.60 -20.23
C LEU A 342 -2.69 -5.33 -20.93
N PRO A 343 -3.80 -4.72 -20.44
CA PRO A 343 -4.36 -3.53 -21.07
C PRO A 343 -3.32 -2.41 -21.10
N VAL A 344 -3.17 -1.75 -22.26
CA VAL A 344 -2.19 -0.69 -22.58
C VAL A 344 -2.20 0.49 -21.58
N ALA A 345 -3.19 0.58 -20.70
CA ALA A 345 -3.24 1.54 -19.59
C ALA A 345 -2.00 1.49 -18.66
N SER A 346 -1.23 0.40 -18.66
CA SER A 346 0.08 0.31 -17.98
C SER A 346 1.27 0.88 -18.77
N ARG A 347 1.06 1.35 -20.02
CA ARG A 347 2.09 1.96 -20.90
C ARG A 347 1.98 3.48 -21.02
N PHE A 348 1.12 4.15 -20.25
CA PHE A 348 1.10 5.60 -20.19
C PHE A 348 2.31 6.10 -19.40
N SER A 349 3.42 6.32 -20.12
CA SER A 349 4.42 7.28 -19.71
C SER A 349 3.73 8.63 -19.47
N VAL A 350 3.84 9.12 -18.23
CA VAL A 350 3.36 10.45 -17.83
C VAL A 350 3.85 11.48 -18.87
N PRO A 351 2.98 12.28 -19.49
CA PRO A 351 3.44 13.37 -20.35
C PRO A 351 4.33 14.30 -19.52
N THR A 352 5.59 14.42 -19.92
CA THR A 352 6.67 15.11 -19.19
C THR A 352 6.52 16.64 -19.15
N LYS A 353 5.31 17.15 -19.39
CA LYS A 353 4.94 18.55 -19.25
C LYS A 353 3.72 18.65 -18.34
N ILE A 354 3.97 18.50 -17.05
CA ILE A 354 3.05 18.99 -16.03
C ILE A 354 3.50 20.43 -15.78
N ASP A 355 2.72 21.40 -16.25
CA ASP A 355 2.86 22.79 -15.80
C ASP A 355 2.80 22.82 -14.28
N ALA A 356 3.66 23.62 -13.65
CA ALA A 356 3.92 23.63 -12.21
C ALA A 356 2.65 23.38 -11.38
N GLN A 357 2.54 22.18 -10.84
CA GLN A 357 1.44 21.79 -9.95
C GLN A 357 1.50 22.73 -8.74
N PRO A 358 0.36 23.29 -8.27
CA PRO A 358 0.36 24.11 -7.07
C PRO A 358 1.00 23.34 -5.91
N ALA A 359 1.71 24.05 -5.03
CA ALA A 359 2.39 23.46 -3.89
C ALA A 359 1.39 22.59 -3.10
N ARG A 360 1.67 21.28 -3.03
CA ARG A 360 0.82 20.33 -2.29
C ARG A 360 0.93 20.64 -0.80
N GLN A 361 -0.20 20.62 -0.10
CA GLN A 361 -0.19 20.65 1.35
C GLN A 361 0.34 19.31 1.88
N PRO A 362 1.00 19.29 3.04
CA PRO A 362 1.34 18.06 3.73
C PRO A 362 0.08 17.21 3.98
N LEU A 363 0.21 15.88 3.92
CA LEU A 363 -0.91 14.95 4.09
C LEU A 363 -1.64 15.12 5.43
N GLU A 364 -0.92 15.61 6.45
CA GLU A 364 -1.40 15.85 7.80
C GLU A 364 -2.35 17.06 7.90
N GLU A 365 -2.24 18.02 6.98
CA GLU A 365 -3.06 19.24 6.96
C GLU A 365 -4.34 19.10 6.13
N ILE A 366 -4.48 17.98 5.41
CA ILE A 366 -5.61 17.73 4.52
C ILE A 366 -6.74 17.10 5.32
N ASP A 367 -7.94 17.68 5.19
CA ASP A 367 -9.14 16.96 5.58
C ASP A 367 -9.31 15.73 4.66
N ILE A 368 -8.94 14.56 5.18
CA ILE A 368 -9.07 13.25 4.53
C ILE A 368 -10.53 12.90 4.17
N GLN A 369 -11.51 13.53 4.80
CA GLN A 369 -12.93 13.38 4.50
C GLN A 369 -13.41 14.38 3.43
N SER A 370 -12.55 15.30 2.98
CA SER A 370 -12.90 16.24 1.93
C SER A 370 -13.19 15.48 0.64
N THR A 371 -14.37 15.69 0.08
CA THR A 371 -14.81 14.99 -1.13
C THR A 371 -15.11 15.99 -2.22
N ALA A 372 -14.71 15.71 -3.45
CA ALA A 372 -15.30 16.34 -4.63
C ALA A 372 -16.28 15.38 -5.31
N VAL A 373 -17.46 15.88 -5.62
CA VAL A 373 -18.47 15.15 -6.39
C VAL A 373 -18.44 15.65 -7.83
N ILE A 374 -17.94 14.83 -8.74
CA ILE A 374 -17.92 15.13 -10.17
C ILE A 374 -19.20 14.59 -10.77
N VAL A 375 -20.04 15.51 -11.26
CA VAL A 375 -21.37 15.22 -11.81
C VAL A 375 -21.30 15.35 -13.32
N ILE A 376 -21.48 14.23 -14.02
CA ILE A 376 -21.60 14.22 -15.48
C ILE A 376 -23.07 14.29 -15.85
N SER A 377 -23.47 15.29 -16.64
CA SER A 377 -24.87 15.64 -16.99
C SER A 377 -25.58 14.64 -17.92
N ARG A 378 -25.24 13.35 -17.84
CA ARG A 378 -25.97 12.23 -18.45
C ARG A 378 -25.66 10.90 -17.75
N PRO A 379 -26.54 9.90 -17.84
CA PRO A 379 -26.18 8.54 -17.46
C PRO A 379 -25.04 8.01 -18.34
N LEU A 380 -24.06 7.38 -17.71
CA LEU A 380 -22.94 6.71 -18.39
C LEU A 380 -23.19 5.21 -18.49
N SER A 381 -22.81 4.63 -19.62
CA SER A 381 -22.73 3.18 -19.77
C SER A 381 -21.62 2.57 -18.90
N LYS A 382 -21.66 1.26 -18.69
CA LYS A 382 -20.60 0.54 -17.92
C LYS A 382 -19.19 0.74 -18.51
N ALA A 383 -19.08 0.81 -19.83
CA ALA A 383 -17.81 1.02 -20.51
C ALA A 383 -17.29 2.45 -20.27
N GLU A 384 -18.15 3.45 -20.39
CA GLU A 384 -17.80 4.84 -20.12
C GLU A 384 -17.46 5.07 -18.65
N ILE A 385 -18.20 4.47 -17.72
CA ILE A 385 -17.90 4.53 -16.28
C ILE A 385 -16.46 4.08 -16.02
N LYS A 386 -16.03 2.97 -16.62
CA LYS A 386 -14.66 2.47 -16.48
C LYS A 386 -13.64 3.49 -17.00
N THR A 387 -13.90 4.07 -18.17
CA THR A 387 -13.03 5.08 -18.79
C THR A 387 -12.93 6.34 -17.92
N TYR A 388 -14.06 6.94 -17.53
CA TYR A 388 -14.07 8.18 -16.75
C TYR A 388 -13.61 7.98 -15.31
N SER A 389 -13.78 6.79 -14.72
CA SER A 389 -13.23 6.49 -13.39
C SER A 389 -11.71 6.62 -13.35
N ALA A 390 -11.02 6.13 -14.40
CA ALA A 390 -9.57 6.26 -14.51
C ALA A 390 -9.15 7.73 -14.63
N LEU A 391 -9.80 8.47 -15.53
CA LEU A 391 -9.53 9.90 -15.73
C LEU A 391 -9.80 10.74 -14.48
N ILE A 392 -10.84 10.40 -13.71
CA ILE A 392 -11.19 11.13 -12.49
C ILE A 392 -10.20 10.87 -11.36
N LEU A 393 -9.70 9.64 -11.20
CA LEU A 393 -8.67 9.33 -10.21
C LEU A 393 -7.39 10.14 -10.44
N GLU A 394 -7.04 10.38 -11.70
CA GLU A 394 -5.89 11.21 -12.09
C GLU A 394 -6.04 12.68 -11.73
N LEU A 395 -7.26 13.16 -11.46
CA LEU A 395 -7.50 14.54 -11.03
C LEU A 395 -7.10 14.78 -9.56
N SER A 396 -6.89 13.71 -8.78
CA SER A 396 -6.52 13.86 -7.37
C SER A 396 -5.18 14.57 -7.23
N GLN A 397 -5.12 15.54 -6.33
CA GLN A 397 -3.88 16.17 -5.91
C GLN A 397 -2.97 15.21 -5.13
N TYR A 398 -3.57 14.17 -4.54
CA TYR A 398 -2.95 13.17 -3.69
C TYR A 398 -3.25 11.76 -4.24
N PRO A 399 -2.68 11.39 -5.39
CA PRO A 399 -2.96 10.11 -6.05
C PRO A 399 -2.67 8.89 -5.16
N GLU A 400 -1.73 9.00 -4.23
CA GLU A 400 -1.35 7.96 -3.27
C GLU A 400 -2.44 7.60 -2.26
N VAL A 401 -3.32 8.55 -1.92
CA VAL A 401 -4.45 8.36 -1.00
C VAL A 401 -5.80 8.50 -1.67
N ALA A 402 -5.82 8.80 -2.97
CA ALA A 402 -7.03 8.96 -3.76
C ALA A 402 -7.89 7.69 -3.73
N VAL A 403 -9.16 7.87 -3.41
CA VAL A 403 -10.21 6.87 -3.49
C VAL A 403 -11.34 7.45 -4.32
N LEU A 404 -11.75 6.69 -5.32
CA LEU A 404 -12.96 6.94 -6.08
C LEU A 404 -14.03 5.97 -5.62
N LEU A 405 -15.11 6.48 -5.04
CA LEU A 405 -16.24 5.66 -4.65
C LEU A 405 -17.01 5.17 -5.88
N PRO A 406 -17.72 4.03 -5.80
CA PRO A 406 -18.54 3.54 -6.90
C PRO A 406 -19.51 4.63 -7.39
N PRO A 407 -19.60 4.87 -8.72
CA PRO A 407 -20.42 5.95 -9.24
C PRO A 407 -21.90 5.67 -9.08
N GLU A 408 -22.65 6.72 -8.75
CA GLU A 408 -24.11 6.70 -8.67
C GLU A 408 -24.67 7.13 -10.03
N VAL A 409 -25.36 6.22 -10.72
CA VAL A 409 -26.01 6.50 -12.00
C VAL A 409 -27.50 6.68 -11.76
N ASP A 410 -28.03 7.85 -12.10
CA ASP A 410 -29.48 8.10 -12.15
C ASP A 410 -29.93 8.32 -13.60
N GLN A 411 -31.21 8.63 -13.81
CA GLN A 411 -31.77 8.80 -15.16
C GLN A 411 -31.20 9.99 -15.94
N GLN A 412 -30.60 10.97 -15.26
CA GLN A 412 -30.20 12.26 -15.81
C GLN A 412 -28.69 12.53 -15.68
N GLN A 413 -27.99 11.88 -14.76
CA GLN A 413 -26.58 12.14 -14.49
C GLN A 413 -25.84 10.93 -13.93
N THR A 414 -24.52 11.02 -13.93
CA THR A 414 -23.63 10.09 -13.23
C THR A 414 -22.76 10.86 -12.25
N ARG A 415 -22.70 10.42 -10.99
CA ARG A 415 -21.95 11.09 -9.93
C ARG A 415 -20.77 10.24 -9.49
N PHE A 416 -19.59 10.83 -9.51
CA PHE A 416 -18.35 10.25 -9.01
C PHE A 416 -17.95 10.99 -7.74
N ARG A 417 -17.50 10.27 -6.71
CA ARG A 417 -16.99 10.90 -5.48
C ARG A 417 -15.51 10.58 -5.33
N LEU A 418 -14.70 11.61 -5.44
CA LEU A 418 -13.25 11.56 -5.29
C LEU A 418 -12.87 12.11 -3.91
N MET A 419 -11.98 11.41 -3.21
CA MET A 419 -11.46 11.81 -1.90
C MET A 419 -10.01 11.34 -1.72
N PRO A 420 -9.16 12.05 -0.97
CA PRO A 420 -9.41 13.39 -0.44
C PRO A 420 -9.28 14.46 -1.54
N VAL A 421 -10.07 15.53 -1.45
CA VAL A 421 -10.01 16.70 -2.34
C VAL A 421 -10.10 17.98 -1.53
N PRO A 422 -8.97 18.54 -1.06
CA PRO A 422 -8.96 19.75 -0.26
C PRO A 422 -9.33 21.00 -1.06
N ASP A 423 -9.08 20.99 -2.38
CA ASP A 423 -9.40 22.10 -3.27
C ASP A 423 -10.14 21.58 -4.52
N VAL A 424 -11.46 21.74 -4.49
CA VAL A 424 -12.37 21.37 -5.59
C VAL A 424 -12.14 22.23 -6.84
N GLU A 425 -11.68 23.48 -6.70
CA GLU A 425 -11.40 24.36 -7.83
C GLU A 425 -10.17 23.89 -8.59
N ALA A 426 -9.11 23.51 -7.89
CA ALA A 426 -7.92 22.94 -8.52
C ALA A 426 -8.24 21.63 -9.27
N VAL A 427 -9.08 20.75 -8.71
CA VAL A 427 -9.57 19.56 -9.42
C VAL A 427 -10.32 19.95 -10.70
N SER A 428 -11.21 20.95 -10.64
CA SER A 428 -11.99 21.38 -11.79
C SER A 428 -11.14 21.88 -12.96
N LYS A 429 -10.02 22.56 -12.68
CA LYS A 429 -9.10 23.08 -13.70
C LYS A 429 -8.37 21.98 -14.46
N ASN A 430 -8.23 20.79 -13.85
CA ASN A 430 -7.55 19.65 -14.45
C ASN A 430 -8.49 18.73 -15.25
N ILE A 431 -9.79 19.02 -15.29
CA ILE A 431 -10.76 18.21 -16.05
C ILE A 431 -10.54 18.44 -17.56
N GLY A 432 -9.87 17.48 -18.20
CA GLY A 432 -9.59 17.51 -19.64
C GLY A 432 -10.57 16.74 -20.54
N PHE A 433 -11.52 16.00 -19.95
CA PHE A 433 -12.41 15.09 -20.69
C PHE A 433 -13.82 15.65 -20.94
N GLY A 434 -14.07 16.89 -20.53
CA GLY A 434 -15.34 17.58 -20.70
C GLY A 434 -15.22 19.06 -20.35
N THR A 435 -16.32 19.79 -20.49
CA THR A 435 -16.41 21.20 -20.13
C THR A 435 -16.99 21.33 -18.72
N VAL A 436 -16.27 22.00 -17.82
CA VAL A 436 -16.80 22.34 -16.50
C VAL A 436 -17.82 23.46 -16.64
N GLU A 437 -19.10 23.18 -16.37
CA GLU A 437 -20.18 24.17 -16.45
C GLU A 437 -20.36 24.95 -15.16
N LYS A 438 -20.25 24.26 -14.01
CA LYS A 438 -20.50 24.85 -12.69
C LYS A 438 -19.62 24.19 -11.64
N ILE A 439 -19.07 25.00 -10.75
CA ILE A 439 -18.41 24.57 -9.52
C ILE A 439 -19.25 25.08 -8.36
N ASP A 440 -19.65 24.18 -7.46
CA ASP A 440 -20.42 24.50 -6.26
C ASP A 440 -19.55 24.17 -5.03
N SER A 441 -18.74 25.13 -4.60
CA SER A 441 -17.79 24.96 -3.50
C SER A 441 -18.47 24.75 -2.13
N ALA A 442 -19.77 25.06 -2.00
CA ALA A 442 -20.51 24.80 -0.76
C ALA A 442 -20.86 23.32 -0.61
N THR A 443 -21.01 22.62 -1.73
CA THR A 443 -21.35 21.18 -1.78
C THR A 443 -20.23 20.32 -2.36
N ASN A 444 -19.09 20.95 -2.66
CA ASN A 444 -17.94 20.39 -3.37
C ASN A 444 -18.33 19.65 -4.66
N GLN A 445 -19.25 20.22 -5.44
CA GLN A 445 -19.70 19.60 -6.70
C GLN A 445 -19.09 20.27 -7.93
N ILE A 446 -18.69 19.48 -8.91
CA ILE A 446 -18.21 19.94 -10.22
C ILE A 446 -19.13 19.36 -11.28
N LEU A 447 -19.91 20.20 -11.95
CA LEU A 447 -20.76 19.81 -13.06
C LEU A 447 -19.96 19.81 -14.36
N VAL A 448 -19.93 18.67 -15.03
CA VAL A 448 -19.16 18.44 -16.25
C VAL A 448 -20.09 18.00 -17.36
N VAL A 449 -20.03 18.70 -18.49
CA VAL A 449 -20.71 18.29 -19.72
C VAL A 449 -19.69 17.68 -20.67
N LEU A 450 -19.94 16.44 -21.04
CA LEU A 450 -19.12 15.72 -22.02
C LEU A 450 -19.37 16.29 -23.41
N PRO A 451 -18.35 16.35 -24.28
CA PRO A 451 -18.56 16.73 -25.66
C PRO A 451 -19.61 15.80 -26.28
N SER A 452 -20.58 16.39 -26.99
CA SER A 452 -21.53 15.62 -27.80
C SER A 452 -20.71 14.69 -28.68
N GLU A 453 -20.95 13.38 -28.60
CA GLU A 453 -20.33 12.46 -29.55
C GLU A 453 -20.68 13.00 -30.93
N ASN A 454 -19.66 13.47 -31.66
CA ASN A 454 -19.79 13.80 -33.05
C ASN A 454 -20.18 12.49 -33.73
N THR A 455 -21.48 12.27 -33.81
CA THR A 455 -22.14 11.24 -34.58
C THR A 455 -21.96 11.69 -36.01
N GLY A 456 -20.72 11.55 -36.50
CA GLY A 456 -20.41 11.65 -37.91
C GLY A 456 -21.26 10.62 -38.61
N GLN A 457 -22.27 11.11 -39.30
CA GLN A 457 -23.07 10.38 -40.28
C GLN A 457 -22.18 9.80 -41.37
#